data_AF-A0A7S0NDS9-F1
#
_entry.id   AF-A0A7S0NDS9-F1
#
_cell.length_a   1.000
_cell.length_b   1.000
_cell.length_c   1.000
_cell.angle_alpha   90.00
_cell.angle_beta   90.00
_cell.angle_gamma   90.00
#
_symmetry.space_group_name_H-M   'P 1'
#
loop_
_entity.id
_entity.type
_entity.pdbx_description
1 polymer ?
#
loop_
_entity_poly.entity_id
_entity_poly.type
_entity_poly.pdbx_seq_one_letter_code
_entity_poly.pdbx_strand_id
1 'polypeptide(L)'
;VEFKPKDGNTVRWYICGPTVYDSSHLGHARTYVAFDVIRRVLENFFGFDIFCVMNITDVDDKIILRARRNHLLKNYKQSGPALSKVIEDGESELGKAKKKFNEKLAKLEEDLAKETKSGQKKSIQEDIDTLKYKHNQVLAQEEALKEAKAGKMNASDLIDRVGDLLAAKLDDEQGAEIRDQQIFRSHAAFYEQEYHEDMKSLGVRPPDVLTRVTEFIAQIVAYIQRIIDNGFAYEAQG
;
A
#
# COMPACT_ATOMS: atom_id res chain seq x y z
N VAL A 1 34.96 -5.57 -0.30
CA VAL A 1 35.50 -5.07 -1.58
C VAL A 1 35.60 -3.55 -1.46
N GLU A 2 36.67 -2.95 -1.97
CA GLU A 2 36.85 -1.49 -1.97
C GLU A 2 35.80 -0.83 -2.88
N PHE A 3 35.17 0.25 -2.43
CA PHE A 3 34.18 1.01 -3.23
C PHE A 3 34.91 2.01 -4.13
N LYS A 4 34.72 1.88 -5.46
CA LYS A 4 35.30 2.77 -6.48
C LYS A 4 34.20 3.24 -7.43
N PRO A 5 33.97 4.56 -7.57
CA PRO A 5 33.01 5.05 -8.55
C PRO A 5 33.42 4.70 -9.98
N LYS A 6 32.44 4.57 -10.87
CA LYS A 6 32.68 4.26 -12.29
C LYS A 6 33.19 5.47 -13.08
N ASP A 7 32.86 6.68 -12.63
CA ASP A 7 33.08 7.93 -13.37
C ASP A 7 33.72 8.98 -12.45
N GLY A 8 35.05 8.99 -12.40
CA GLY A 8 35.82 9.88 -11.54
C GLY A 8 35.38 9.83 -10.08
N ASN A 9 34.98 10.98 -9.54
CA ASN A 9 34.50 11.14 -8.17
C ASN A 9 32.97 11.03 -8.05
N THR A 10 32.26 10.84 -9.17
CA THR A 10 30.80 10.86 -9.22
C THR A 10 30.20 9.49 -8.97
N VAL A 11 29.30 9.42 -7.99
CA VAL A 11 28.49 8.24 -7.71
C VAL A 11 27.06 8.51 -8.19
N ARG A 12 26.66 7.80 -9.25
CA ARG A 12 25.26 7.75 -9.68
C ARG A 12 24.53 6.70 -8.86
N TRP A 13 23.57 7.14 -8.07
CA TRP A 13 22.88 6.30 -7.10
C TRP A 13 21.38 6.31 -7.35
N TYR A 14 20.80 5.12 -7.54
CA TYR A 14 19.35 4.93 -7.57
C TYR A 14 18.84 4.40 -6.22
N ILE A 15 17.73 4.95 -5.74
CA ILE A 15 17.01 4.51 -4.54
C ILE A 15 15.56 4.22 -4.91
N CYS A 16 15.03 3.07 -4.48
CA CYS A 16 13.60 2.79 -4.62
C CYS A 16 12.77 3.74 -3.76
N GLY A 17 11.86 4.50 -4.38
CA GLY A 17 10.90 5.30 -3.64
C GLY A 17 9.62 4.53 -3.30
N PRO A 18 8.63 5.23 -2.70
CA PRO A 18 7.42 4.62 -2.18
C PRO A 18 6.42 4.23 -3.28
N THR A 19 5.56 3.27 -2.94
CA THR A 19 4.27 3.11 -3.62
C THR A 19 3.23 4.00 -2.94
N VAL A 20 2.75 5.02 -3.65
CA VAL A 20 1.92 6.10 -3.10
C VAL A 20 0.44 5.72 -3.03
N TYR A 21 0.14 4.61 -2.35
CA TYR A 21 -1.23 4.12 -2.16
C TYR A 21 -1.81 4.47 -0.78
N ASP A 22 -0.98 4.75 0.22
CA ASP A 22 -1.38 5.11 1.58
C ASP A 22 -0.26 5.89 2.29
N SER A 23 -0.55 6.38 3.50
CA SER A 23 0.39 7.14 4.34
C SER A 23 1.68 6.37 4.62
N SER A 24 2.79 7.10 4.73
CA SER A 24 4.09 6.49 5.00
C SER A 24 4.19 5.99 6.45
N HIS A 25 4.52 4.71 6.64
CA HIS A 25 4.77 4.14 7.97
C HIS A 25 6.23 4.27 8.41
N LEU A 26 6.51 4.00 9.69
CA LEU A 26 7.84 4.08 10.30
C LEU A 26 8.94 3.29 9.56
N GLY A 27 8.57 2.19 8.89
CA GLY A 27 9.49 1.44 8.03
C GLY A 27 10.06 2.27 6.87
N HIS A 28 9.28 3.17 6.27
CA HIS A 28 9.74 4.10 5.24
C HIS A 28 10.69 5.14 5.85
N ALA A 29 10.30 5.75 6.96
CA ALA A 29 11.11 6.73 7.67
C ALA A 29 12.52 6.17 7.98
N ARG A 30 12.60 4.96 8.55
CA ARG A 30 13.87 4.29 8.83
C ARG A 30 14.73 4.15 7.57
N THR A 31 14.14 3.70 6.46
CA THR A 31 14.84 3.46 5.20
C THR A 31 15.40 4.76 4.61
N TYR A 32 14.57 5.80 4.47
CA TYR A 32 14.99 7.05 3.83
C TYR A 32 15.92 7.89 4.69
N VAL A 33 15.76 7.86 6.02
CA VAL A 33 16.74 8.46 6.94
C VAL A 33 18.08 7.76 6.83
N ALA A 34 18.11 6.43 6.80
CA ALA A 34 19.36 5.68 6.65
C ALA A 34 20.06 6.01 5.32
N PHE A 35 19.31 6.11 4.23
CA PHE A 35 19.86 6.51 2.93
C PHE A 35 20.42 7.93 2.93
N ASP A 36 19.73 8.89 3.54
CA ASP A 36 20.24 10.26 3.63
C ASP A 36 21.50 10.35 4.51
N VAL A 37 21.56 9.59 5.61
CA VAL A 37 22.79 9.49 6.43
C VAL A 37 23.95 8.95 5.60
N ILE A 38 23.75 7.86 4.85
CA ILE A 38 24.78 7.29 3.98
C ILE A 38 25.19 8.32 2.92
N ARG A 39 24.23 8.99 2.27
CA ARG A 39 24.50 10.05 1.29
C ARG A 39 25.39 11.13 1.89
N ARG A 40 25.06 11.63 3.09
CA ARG A 40 25.84 12.66 3.79
C ARG A 40 27.24 12.21 4.16
N VAL A 41 27.40 10.95 4.57
CA VAL A 41 28.73 10.38 4.88
C VAL A 41 29.58 10.30 3.61
N LEU A 42 29.01 9.83 2.50
CA LEU A 42 29.73 9.74 1.22
C LEU A 42 30.15 11.13 0.71
N GLU A 43 29.28 12.13 0.81
CA GLU A 43 29.58 13.51 0.38
C GLU A 43 30.57 14.19 1.32
N ASN A 44 30.28 14.25 2.63
CA ASN A 44 31.01 15.13 3.55
C ASN A 44 32.29 14.52 4.10
N PHE A 45 32.33 13.20 4.29
CA PHE A 45 33.50 12.53 4.86
C PHE A 45 34.41 11.94 3.78
N PHE A 46 33.83 11.31 2.76
CA PHE A 46 34.60 10.72 1.67
C PHE A 46 34.79 11.63 0.46
N GLY A 47 34.06 12.75 0.40
CA GLY A 47 34.23 13.76 -0.64
C GLY A 47 33.64 13.38 -2.00
N PHE A 48 32.75 12.37 -2.07
CA PHE A 48 32.14 11.95 -3.34
C PHE A 48 31.05 12.91 -3.83
N ASP A 49 30.95 13.04 -5.16
CA ASP A 49 29.86 13.78 -5.80
C ASP A 49 28.68 12.83 -6.04
N ILE A 50 27.65 12.90 -5.19
CA ILE A 50 26.50 12.00 -5.29
C ILE A 50 25.42 12.60 -6.19
N PHE A 51 25.02 11.84 -7.21
CA PHE A 51 23.86 12.12 -8.04
C PHE A 51 22.79 11.05 -7.78
N CYS A 52 21.76 11.43 -7.02
CA CYS A 52 20.72 10.56 -6.51
C CYS A 52 19.44 10.65 -7.34
N VAL A 53 18.96 9.49 -7.80
CA VAL A 53 17.70 9.33 -8.52
C VAL A 53 16.75 8.47 -7.68
N MET A 54 15.50 8.89 -7.56
CA MET A 54 14.46 8.12 -6.88
C MET A 54 13.23 8.00 -7.77
N ASN A 55 12.60 6.82 -7.79
CA ASN A 55 11.31 6.66 -8.45
C ASN A 55 10.15 6.94 -7.48
N ILE A 56 8.97 7.23 -8.00
CA ILE A 56 7.69 7.12 -7.29
C ILE A 56 6.86 6.08 -8.03
N THR A 57 6.41 5.05 -7.30
CA THR A 57 5.50 4.06 -7.87
C THR A 57 4.08 4.60 -7.76
N ASP A 58 3.63 5.31 -8.80
CA ASP A 58 2.29 5.89 -8.93
C ASP A 58 1.33 5.05 -9.79
N VAL A 59 1.74 3.83 -10.16
CA VAL A 59 0.93 2.80 -10.82
C VAL A 59 1.17 1.47 -10.13
N ASP A 60 0.13 0.94 -9.45
CA ASP A 60 0.16 -0.35 -8.75
C ASP A 60 -1.27 -0.81 -8.46
N ASP A 61 -1.51 -2.12 -8.37
CA ASP A 61 -2.82 -2.69 -8.02
C ASP A 61 -3.35 -2.17 -6.68
N LYS A 62 -2.45 -1.91 -5.72
CA LYS A 62 -2.83 -1.32 -4.42
C LYS A 62 -3.36 0.10 -4.56
N ILE A 63 -2.78 0.89 -5.46
CA ILE A 63 -3.25 2.26 -5.76
C ILE A 63 -4.63 2.17 -6.39
N ILE A 64 -4.81 1.30 -7.40
CA ILE A 64 -6.09 1.11 -8.09
C ILE A 64 -7.18 0.73 -7.08
N LEU A 65 -6.90 -0.29 -6.26
CA LEU A 65 -7.84 -0.79 -5.26
C LEU A 65 -8.18 0.29 -4.22
N ARG A 66 -7.19 0.96 -3.65
CA ARG A 66 -7.39 1.94 -2.58
C ARG A 66 -8.09 3.20 -3.08
N ALA A 67 -7.68 3.74 -4.22
CA ALA A 67 -8.29 4.92 -4.81
C ALA A 67 -9.78 4.68 -5.14
N ARG A 68 -10.08 3.52 -5.72
CA ARG A 68 -11.46 3.11 -6.06
C ARG A 68 -12.33 2.99 -4.82
N ARG A 69 -11.84 2.29 -3.80
CA ARG A 69 -12.50 2.14 -2.50
C ARG A 69 -12.77 3.47 -1.82
N ASN A 70 -11.77 4.35 -1.78
CA ASN A 70 -11.90 5.68 -1.18
C ASN A 70 -12.93 6.54 -1.93
N HIS A 71 -12.93 6.48 -3.27
CA HIS A 71 -13.90 7.17 -4.09
C HIS A 71 -15.33 6.68 -3.84
N LEU A 72 -15.54 5.37 -3.85
CA LEU A 72 -16.86 4.76 -3.62
C LEU A 72 -17.37 5.05 -2.20
N LEU A 73 -16.51 4.92 -1.18
CA LEU A 73 -16.87 5.21 0.20
C LEU A 73 -17.22 6.69 0.39
N LYS A 74 -16.48 7.60 -0.25
CA LYS A 74 -16.79 9.04 -0.24
C LYS A 74 -18.16 9.31 -0.84
N ASN A 75 -18.48 8.73 -2.00
CA ASN A 75 -19.79 8.87 -2.65
C ASN A 75 -20.91 8.27 -1.78
N TYR A 76 -20.67 7.11 -1.19
CA TYR A 76 -21.61 6.46 -0.27
C TYR A 76 -21.90 7.37 0.93
N LYS A 77 -20.88 7.95 1.57
CA LYS A 77 -21.05 8.90 2.67
C LYS A 77 -21.81 10.15 2.24
N GLN A 78 -21.51 10.71 1.07
CA GLN A 78 -22.17 11.90 0.52
C GLN A 78 -23.64 11.67 0.14
N SER A 79 -24.02 10.43 -0.20
CA SER A 79 -25.41 10.07 -0.49
C SER A 79 -26.32 10.15 0.74
N GLY A 80 -25.75 10.24 1.94
CA GLY A 80 -26.49 10.34 3.20
C GLY A 80 -27.35 9.11 3.50
N PRO A 81 -26.79 7.89 3.52
CA PRO A 81 -27.56 6.66 3.72
C PRO A 81 -28.20 6.63 5.11
N ALA A 82 -29.39 6.03 5.19
CA ALA A 82 -30.04 5.77 6.47
C ALA A 82 -29.17 4.87 7.34
N LEU A 83 -29.11 5.15 8.65
CA LEU A 83 -28.32 4.37 9.62
C LEU A 83 -28.62 2.87 9.54
N SER A 84 -29.89 2.50 9.37
CA SER A 84 -30.32 1.09 9.21
C SER A 84 -29.62 0.40 8.05
N LYS A 85 -29.48 1.07 6.90
CA LYS A 85 -28.80 0.54 5.72
C LYS A 85 -27.30 0.37 5.98
N VAL A 86 -26.66 1.34 6.63
CA VAL A 86 -25.22 1.25 6.97
C VAL A 86 -24.95 0.07 7.91
N ILE A 87 -25.83 -0.16 8.89
CA ILE A 87 -25.75 -1.30 9.80
C ILE A 87 -25.90 -2.62 9.01
N GLU A 88 -26.92 -2.72 8.15
CA GLU A 88 -27.16 -3.91 7.32
C GLU A 88 -25.97 -4.24 6.41
N ASP A 89 -25.47 -3.23 5.67
CA ASP A 89 -24.31 -3.37 4.80
C ASP A 89 -23.06 -3.81 5.58
N GLY A 90 -22.82 -3.18 6.75
CA GLY A 90 -21.68 -3.50 7.61
C GLY A 90 -21.73 -4.90 8.22
N GLU A 91 -22.90 -5.36 8.67
CA GLU A 91 -23.06 -6.70 9.26
C GLU A 91 -22.90 -7.82 8.23
N SER A 92 -23.40 -7.60 7.01
CA SER A 92 -23.26 -8.55 5.90
C SER A 92 -21.78 -8.80 5.60
N GLU A 93 -21.00 -7.73 5.48
CA GLU A 93 -19.56 -7.83 5.21
C GLU A 93 -18.75 -8.32 6.41
N LEU A 94 -19.14 -7.94 7.63
CA LEU A 94 -18.52 -8.47 8.84
C LEU A 94 -18.63 -10.00 8.88
N GLY A 95 -19.80 -10.55 8.54
CA GLY A 95 -20.02 -11.99 8.45
C GLY A 95 -19.09 -12.68 7.45
N LYS A 96 -18.95 -12.11 6.24
CA LYS A 96 -18.01 -12.60 5.21
C LYS A 96 -16.55 -12.52 5.69
N ALA A 97 -16.16 -11.40 6.30
CA ALA A 97 -14.81 -11.17 6.80
C ALA A 97 -14.43 -12.18 7.89
N LYS A 98 -15.32 -12.43 8.86
CA LYS A 98 -15.14 -13.44 9.91
C LYS A 98 -15.02 -14.85 9.34
N LYS A 99 -15.88 -15.21 8.38
CA LYS A 99 -15.82 -16.52 7.71
C LYS A 99 -14.46 -16.72 7.04
N LYS A 100 -14.01 -15.77 6.22
CA LYS A 100 -12.72 -15.81 5.53
C LYS A 100 -11.53 -15.85 6.49
N PHE A 101 -11.62 -15.15 7.62
CA PHE A 101 -10.62 -15.20 8.68
C PHE A 101 -10.52 -16.60 9.28
N ASN A 102 -11.65 -17.19 9.70
CA ASN A 102 -11.67 -18.51 10.32
C ASN A 102 -11.14 -19.60 9.38
N GLU A 103 -11.52 -19.55 8.08
CA GLU A 103 -11.01 -20.48 7.06
C GLU A 103 -9.48 -20.37 6.89
N LYS A 104 -8.95 -19.15 6.82
CA LYS A 104 -7.51 -18.92 6.72
C LYS A 104 -6.75 -19.34 7.97
N LEU A 105 -7.29 -19.04 9.14
CA LEU A 105 -6.69 -19.40 10.41
C LEU A 105 -6.61 -20.93 10.55
N ALA A 106 -7.70 -21.64 10.27
CA ALA A 106 -7.74 -23.10 10.31
C ALA A 106 -6.69 -23.72 9.36
N LYS A 107 -6.56 -23.17 8.14
CA LYS A 107 -5.56 -23.64 7.18
C LYS A 107 -4.13 -23.42 7.69
N LEU A 108 -3.81 -22.24 8.22
CA LEU A 108 -2.47 -21.95 8.74
C LEU A 108 -2.13 -22.79 9.98
N GLU A 109 -3.11 -23.04 10.86
CA GLU A 109 -2.93 -23.91 12.02
C GLU A 109 -2.71 -25.37 11.61
N GLU A 110 -3.40 -25.84 10.57
CA GLU A 110 -3.16 -27.15 9.96
C GLU A 110 -1.77 -27.25 9.33
N ASP A 111 -1.35 -26.23 8.56
CA ASP A 111 -0.03 -26.17 7.93
C ASP A 111 1.08 -26.15 9.00
N LEU A 112 0.89 -25.39 10.09
CA LEU A 112 1.82 -25.35 11.23
C LEU A 112 1.95 -26.72 11.92
N ALA A 113 0.84 -27.44 12.06
CA ALA A 113 0.82 -28.76 12.69
C ALA A 113 1.52 -29.83 11.83
N LYS A 114 1.43 -29.73 10.51
CA LYS A 114 2.07 -30.65 9.56
C LYS A 114 3.54 -30.34 9.32
N GLU A 115 3.97 -29.09 9.50
CA GLU A 115 5.35 -28.70 9.27
C GLU A 115 6.29 -29.38 10.28
N THR A 116 7.51 -29.69 9.85
CA THR A 116 8.54 -30.34 10.67
C THR A 116 9.80 -29.46 10.78
N LYS A 117 10.04 -28.56 9.82
CA LYS A 117 11.21 -27.68 9.81
C LYS A 117 10.99 -26.45 10.69
N SER A 118 11.86 -26.28 11.69
CA SER A 118 11.80 -25.20 12.68
C SER A 118 11.71 -23.78 12.07
N GLY A 119 12.48 -23.51 10.99
CA GLY A 119 12.43 -22.20 10.32
C GLY A 119 11.08 -21.90 9.65
N GLN A 120 10.45 -22.91 9.03
CA GLN A 120 9.14 -22.76 8.38
C GLN A 120 8.02 -22.67 9.43
N LYS A 121 8.11 -23.43 10.53
CA LYS A 121 7.18 -23.27 11.67
C LYS A 121 7.16 -21.84 12.18
N LYS A 122 8.34 -21.23 12.35
CA LYS A 122 8.44 -19.85 12.82
C LYS A 122 7.76 -18.87 11.86
N SER A 123 7.99 -19.00 10.55
CA SER A 123 7.32 -18.18 9.53
C SER A 123 5.80 -18.32 9.58
N ILE A 124 5.28 -19.55 9.67
CA ILE A 124 3.82 -19.80 9.73
C ILE A 124 3.23 -19.21 11.02
N GLN A 125 3.95 -19.31 12.14
CA GLN A 125 3.51 -18.70 13.39
C GLN A 125 3.44 -17.17 13.29
N GLU A 126 4.43 -16.53 12.66
CA GLU A 126 4.42 -15.08 12.40
C GLU A 126 3.23 -14.66 11.51
N ASP A 127 2.87 -15.49 10.53
CA ASP A 127 1.68 -15.28 9.69
C ASP A 127 0.37 -15.40 10.49
N ILE A 128 0.27 -16.39 11.40
CA ILE A 128 -0.88 -16.55 12.30
C ILE A 128 -1.02 -15.33 13.21
N ASP A 129 0.08 -14.87 13.81
CA ASP A 129 0.07 -13.73 14.72
C ASP A 129 -0.34 -12.45 13.98
N THR A 130 0.16 -12.26 12.76
CA THR A 130 -0.23 -11.16 11.87
C THR A 130 -1.71 -11.23 11.51
N LEU A 131 -2.23 -12.43 11.23
CA LEU A 131 -3.65 -12.62 10.90
C LEU A 131 -4.55 -12.32 12.10
N LYS A 132 -4.18 -12.77 13.30
CA LYS A 132 -4.89 -12.46 14.56
C LYS A 132 -4.88 -10.97 14.87
N TYR A 133 -3.76 -10.28 14.63
CA TYR A 133 -3.71 -8.82 14.79
C TYR A 133 -4.70 -8.11 13.88
N LYS A 134 -4.80 -8.50 12.60
CA LYS A 134 -5.79 -7.95 11.66
C LYS A 134 -7.23 -8.25 12.11
N HIS A 135 -7.48 -9.39 12.75
CA HIS A 135 -8.80 -9.73 13.28
C HIS A 135 -9.26 -8.80 14.40
N ASN A 136 -8.34 -8.30 15.23
CA ASN A 136 -8.69 -7.34 16.28
C ASN A 136 -9.31 -6.07 15.70
N GLN A 137 -8.92 -5.64 14.49
CA GLN A 137 -9.56 -4.52 13.80
C GLN A 137 -11.00 -4.84 13.38
N VAL A 138 -11.25 -6.08 12.94
CA VAL A 138 -12.61 -6.56 12.60
C VAL A 138 -13.50 -6.63 13.84
N LEU A 139 -12.95 -7.02 15.00
CA LEU A 139 -13.67 -6.99 16.28
C LEU A 139 -14.04 -5.56 16.71
N ALA A 140 -13.16 -4.59 16.49
CA ALA A 140 -13.47 -3.19 16.77
C ALA A 140 -14.63 -2.66 15.88
N GLN A 141 -14.70 -3.10 14.63
CA GLN A 141 -15.80 -2.79 13.72
C GLN A 141 -17.12 -3.43 14.15
N GLU A 142 -17.07 -4.65 14.68
CA GLU A 142 -18.24 -5.31 15.27
C GLU A 142 -18.80 -4.54 16.47
N GLU A 143 -17.95 -4.05 17.37
CA GLU A 143 -18.40 -3.24 18.50
C GLU A 143 -19.03 -1.93 18.02
N ALA A 144 -18.47 -1.27 17.01
CA ALA A 144 -19.07 -0.08 16.42
C ALA A 144 -20.49 -0.34 15.86
N LEU A 145 -20.71 -1.49 15.22
CA LEU A 145 -22.04 -1.90 14.73
C LEU A 145 -23.02 -2.13 15.88
N LYS A 146 -22.59 -2.73 17.00
CA LYS A 146 -23.41 -2.92 18.20
C LYS A 146 -23.79 -1.57 18.84
N GLU A 147 -22.86 -0.64 18.94
CA GLU A 147 -23.10 0.70 19.47
C GLU A 147 -24.10 1.48 18.60
N ALA A 148 -23.98 1.37 17.27
CA ALA A 148 -24.93 1.96 16.34
C ALA A 148 -26.34 1.38 16.50
N LYS A 149 -26.47 0.05 16.64
CA LYS A 149 -27.76 -0.61 16.93
C LYS A 149 -28.36 -0.17 18.27
N ALA A 150 -27.53 0.12 19.26
CA ALA A 150 -27.97 0.66 20.55
C ALA A 150 -28.34 2.16 20.49
N GLY A 151 -28.32 2.79 19.30
CA GLY A 151 -28.67 4.19 19.11
C GLY A 151 -27.61 5.18 19.60
N LYS A 152 -26.37 4.72 19.84
CA LYS A 152 -25.27 5.56 20.36
C LYS A 152 -24.43 6.23 19.27
N MET A 153 -24.73 5.98 18.00
CA MET A 153 -23.92 6.42 16.86
C MET A 153 -24.81 6.83 15.69
N ASN A 154 -24.42 7.88 14.97
CA ASN A 154 -25.08 8.28 13.73
C ASN A 154 -24.47 7.56 12.50
N ALA A 155 -25.10 7.72 11.34
CA ALA A 155 -24.67 7.02 10.12
C ALA A 155 -23.26 7.46 9.66
N SER A 156 -22.93 8.75 9.76
CA SER A 156 -21.62 9.27 9.35
C SER A 156 -20.48 8.70 10.20
N ASP A 157 -20.66 8.70 11.52
CA ASP A 157 -19.66 8.17 12.47
C ASP A 157 -19.49 6.66 12.30
N LEU A 158 -20.60 5.94 12.05
CA LEU A 158 -20.54 4.51 11.77
C LEU A 158 -19.76 4.23 10.48
N ILE A 159 -20.01 4.98 9.40
CA ILE A 159 -19.27 4.85 8.14
C ILE A 159 -17.76 5.02 8.37
N ASP A 160 -17.34 5.96 9.21
CA ASP A 160 -15.91 6.16 9.52
C ASP A 160 -15.30 5.00 10.31
N ARG A 161 -16.10 4.32 11.14
CA ARG A 161 -15.66 3.15 11.93
C ARG A 161 -15.61 1.86 11.11
N VAL A 162 -16.58 1.64 10.23
CA VAL A 162 -16.70 0.41 9.42
C VAL A 162 -16.32 0.60 7.95
N GLY A 163 -15.61 1.70 7.65
CA GLY A 163 -15.31 2.13 6.29
C GLY A 163 -14.63 1.06 5.44
N ASP A 164 -13.72 0.26 6.01
CA ASP A 164 -13.06 -0.81 5.27
C ASP A 164 -14.02 -1.93 4.81
N LEU A 165 -15.01 -2.28 5.64
CA LEU A 165 -16.04 -3.27 5.29
C LEU A 165 -16.93 -2.73 4.17
N LEU A 166 -17.45 -1.51 4.36
CA LEU A 166 -18.30 -0.86 3.37
C LEU A 166 -17.56 -0.64 2.05
N ALA A 167 -16.32 -0.19 2.11
CA ALA A 167 -15.49 0.01 0.93
C ALA A 167 -15.27 -1.31 0.18
N ALA A 168 -15.03 -2.43 0.87
CA ALA A 168 -14.89 -3.74 0.23
C ALA A 168 -16.18 -4.16 -0.51
N LYS A 169 -17.34 -4.00 0.11
CA LYS A 169 -18.64 -4.27 -0.54
C LYS A 169 -18.89 -3.41 -1.77
N LEU A 170 -18.73 -2.09 -1.61
CA LEU A 170 -18.96 -1.15 -2.70
C LEU A 170 -18.02 -1.43 -3.87
N ASP A 171 -16.78 -1.81 -3.58
CA ASP A 171 -15.78 -2.21 -4.57
C ASP A 171 -16.16 -3.48 -5.34
N ASP A 172 -16.69 -4.49 -4.65
CA ASP A 172 -17.20 -5.72 -5.26
C ASP A 172 -18.43 -5.46 -6.15
N GLU A 173 -19.29 -4.51 -5.77
CA GLU A 173 -20.54 -4.19 -6.49
C GLU A 173 -20.33 -3.22 -7.66
N GLN A 174 -19.52 -2.18 -7.47
CA GLN A 174 -19.43 -1.02 -8.36
C GLN A 174 -18.01 -0.75 -8.86
N GLY A 175 -17.00 -1.43 -8.31
CA GLY A 175 -15.61 -1.18 -8.65
C GLY A 175 -15.26 -1.52 -10.11
N ALA A 176 -16.02 -2.40 -10.75
CA ALA A 176 -15.87 -2.69 -12.17
C ALA A 176 -16.29 -1.51 -13.07
N GLU A 177 -17.07 -0.55 -12.57
CA GLU A 177 -17.55 0.60 -13.36
C GLU A 177 -16.61 1.81 -13.30
N ILE A 178 -15.72 1.85 -12.29
CA ILE A 178 -14.78 2.96 -12.12
C ILE A 178 -13.65 2.86 -13.16
N ARG A 179 -13.63 3.84 -14.08
CA ARG A 179 -12.66 3.94 -15.19
C ARG A 179 -12.00 5.32 -15.30
N ASP A 180 -12.46 6.30 -14.54
CA ASP A 180 -11.88 7.64 -14.56
C ASP A 180 -10.46 7.62 -13.99
N GLN A 181 -9.49 7.90 -14.87
CA GLN A 181 -8.07 7.90 -14.53
C GLN A 181 -7.71 8.99 -13.53
N GLN A 182 -8.50 10.07 -13.45
CA GLN A 182 -8.25 11.16 -12.52
C GLN A 182 -8.41 10.72 -11.07
N ILE A 183 -9.26 9.72 -10.78
CA ILE A 183 -9.43 9.16 -9.43
C ILE A 183 -8.12 8.55 -8.94
N PHE A 184 -7.48 7.72 -9.77
CA PHE A 184 -6.23 7.04 -9.42
C PHE A 184 -5.06 8.02 -9.33
N ARG A 185 -4.96 8.95 -10.30
CA ARG A 185 -3.90 9.98 -10.32
C ARG A 185 -3.99 10.92 -9.13
N SER A 186 -5.19 11.37 -8.76
CA SER A 186 -5.38 12.29 -7.63
C SER A 186 -5.06 11.60 -6.30
N HIS A 187 -5.40 10.32 -6.17
CA HIS A 187 -5.04 9.51 -4.99
C HIS A 187 -3.53 9.37 -4.86
N ALA A 188 -2.84 8.97 -5.93
CA ALA A 188 -1.38 8.84 -5.93
C ALA A 188 -0.68 10.16 -5.62
N ALA A 189 -1.12 11.26 -6.25
CA ALA A 189 -0.55 12.59 -6.03
C ALA A 189 -0.72 13.08 -4.58
N PHE A 190 -1.86 12.78 -3.94
CA PHE A 190 -2.10 13.12 -2.54
C PHE A 190 -1.07 12.45 -1.61
N TYR A 191 -0.89 11.13 -1.74
CA TYR A 191 0.06 10.40 -0.88
C TYR A 191 1.52 10.63 -1.27
N GLU A 192 1.82 10.98 -2.51
CA GLU A 192 3.14 11.46 -2.92
C GLU A 192 3.50 12.77 -2.21
N GLN A 193 2.56 13.72 -2.16
CA GLN A 193 2.74 14.96 -1.44
C GLN A 193 2.94 14.73 0.07
N GLU A 194 2.07 13.91 0.68
CA GLU A 194 2.18 13.55 2.11
C GLU A 194 3.55 12.92 2.42
N TYR A 195 4.01 11.99 1.58
CA TYR A 195 5.34 11.39 1.70
C TYR A 195 6.46 12.46 1.69
N HIS A 196 6.41 13.43 0.79
CA HIS A 196 7.42 14.48 0.73
C HIS A 196 7.39 15.40 1.96
N GLU A 197 6.21 15.70 2.48
CA GLU A 197 6.03 16.46 3.72
C GLU A 197 6.63 15.71 4.92
N ASP A 198 6.36 14.40 5.02
CA ASP A 198 6.93 13.53 6.04
C ASP A 198 8.46 13.47 5.96
N MET A 199 9.02 13.21 4.77
CA MET A 199 10.47 13.12 4.59
C MET A 199 11.16 14.44 4.92
N LYS A 200 10.55 15.57 4.54
CA LYS A 200 11.04 16.90 4.89
C LYS A 200 11.02 17.12 6.40
N SER A 201 9.97 16.70 7.10
CA SER A 201 9.87 16.81 8.57
C SER A 201 10.96 16.02 9.30
N LEU A 202 11.40 14.90 8.71
CA LEU A 202 12.48 14.04 9.21
C LEU A 202 13.89 14.54 8.83
N GLY A 203 13.99 15.65 8.09
CA GLY A 203 15.27 16.20 7.63
C GLY A 203 15.94 15.42 6.49
N VAL A 204 15.21 14.51 5.85
CA VAL A 204 15.68 13.76 4.68
C VAL A 204 15.78 14.71 3.48
N ARG A 205 16.93 14.72 2.80
CA ARG A 205 17.10 15.54 1.59
C ARG A 205 16.36 14.93 0.40
N PRO A 206 15.79 15.76 -0.48
CA PRO A 206 15.20 15.27 -1.71
C PRO A 206 16.27 14.64 -2.63
N PRO A 207 15.86 13.70 -3.51
CA PRO A 207 16.73 13.23 -4.59
C PRO A 207 17.02 14.37 -5.58
N ASP A 208 18.05 14.21 -6.40
CA ASP A 208 18.38 15.19 -7.45
C ASP A 208 17.43 15.04 -8.64
N VAL A 209 16.95 13.81 -8.90
CA VAL A 209 15.91 13.52 -9.89
C VAL A 209 14.85 12.61 -9.29
N LEU A 210 13.60 12.98 -9.49
CA LEU A 210 12.43 12.15 -9.18
C LEU A 210 11.79 11.68 -10.49
N THR A 211 11.45 10.40 -10.58
CA THR A 211 10.83 9.79 -11.76
C THR A 211 9.53 9.10 -11.38
N ARG A 212 8.42 9.38 -12.08
CA ARG A 212 7.15 8.69 -11.81
C ARG A 212 6.92 7.59 -12.84
N VAL A 213 6.31 6.47 -12.46
CA VAL A 213 6.03 5.39 -13.41
C VAL A 213 5.15 5.89 -14.55
N THR A 214 4.15 6.74 -14.27
CA THR A 214 3.28 7.30 -15.31
C THR A 214 4.01 8.16 -16.36
N GLU A 215 5.18 8.72 -16.03
CA GLU A 215 5.99 9.54 -16.94
C GLU A 215 6.87 8.69 -17.88
N PHE A 216 7.09 7.41 -17.54
CA PHE A 216 8.03 6.52 -18.24
C PHE A 216 7.35 5.29 -18.88
N ILE A 217 6.02 5.26 -18.96
CA ILE A 217 5.27 4.12 -19.53
C ILE A 217 5.76 3.76 -20.94
N ALA A 218 5.99 4.74 -21.82
CA ALA A 218 6.43 4.47 -23.18
C ALA A 218 7.80 3.77 -23.22
N GLN A 219 8.73 4.19 -22.37
CA GLN A 219 10.06 3.62 -22.22
C GLN A 219 9.98 2.21 -21.62
N ILE A 220 9.09 1.99 -20.65
CA ILE A 220 8.84 0.67 -20.05
C ILE A 220 8.33 -0.31 -21.12
N VAL A 221 7.33 0.10 -21.92
CA VAL A 221 6.79 -0.73 -23.01
C VAL A 221 7.88 -1.05 -24.04
N ALA A 222 8.66 -0.06 -24.46
CA ALA A 222 9.76 -0.27 -25.40
C ALA A 222 10.85 -1.21 -24.83
N TYR A 223 11.12 -1.13 -23.52
CA TYR A 223 12.07 -2.01 -22.86
C TYR A 223 11.54 -3.45 -22.77
N ILE A 224 10.27 -3.64 -22.41
CA ILE A 224 9.62 -4.96 -22.41
C ILE A 224 9.67 -5.58 -23.81
N GLN A 225 9.38 -4.81 -24.86
CA GLN A 225 9.48 -5.29 -26.24
C GLN A 225 10.88 -5.83 -26.56
N ARG A 226 11.94 -5.12 -26.15
CA ARG A 226 13.32 -5.60 -26.32
C ARG A 226 13.60 -6.90 -25.57
N ILE A 227 12.99 -7.12 -24.41
CA ILE A 227 13.13 -8.39 -23.66
C ILE A 227 12.46 -9.53 -24.44
N ILE A 228 11.29 -9.27 -25.02
CA ILE A 228 10.56 -10.22 -25.88
C ILE A 228 11.40 -10.55 -27.13
N ASP A 229 11.90 -9.53 -27.83
CA ASP A 229 12.72 -9.70 -29.05
C ASP A 229 13.99 -10.52 -28.79
N ASN A 230 14.56 -10.40 -27.58
CA ASN A 230 15.73 -11.17 -27.16
C ASN A 230 15.39 -12.59 -26.68
N GLY A 231 14.12 -13.00 -26.69
CA GLY A 231 13.67 -14.33 -26.27
C GLY A 231 13.64 -14.55 -24.76
N PHE A 232 13.68 -13.48 -23.95
CA PHE A 232 13.65 -13.56 -22.49
C PHE A 232 12.26 -13.31 -21.88
N ALA A 233 11.27 -12.97 -22.69
CA ALA A 233 9.88 -12.80 -22.29
C ALA A 233 8.93 -13.27 -23.39
N TYR A 234 7.69 -13.58 -23.00
CA TYR A 234 6.60 -13.95 -23.90
C TYR A 234 5.28 -13.39 -23.34
N GLU A 235 4.30 -13.18 -24.21
CA GLU A 235 2.95 -12.78 -23.83
C GLU A 235 2.22 -13.94 -23.16
N ALA A 236 1.53 -13.67 -22.05
CA ALA A 236 0.70 -14.66 -21.36
C ALA A 236 -0.64 -14.02 -20.95
N GLN A 237 -1.68 -14.26 -21.76
CA GLN A 237 -3.06 -13.84 -21.48
C GLN A 237 -3.32 -12.32 -21.53
N GLY A 238 -2.62 -11.61 -22.41
CA GLY A 238 -2.78 -10.16 -22.63
C GLY A 238 -2.21 -9.29 -21.53
#